data_AF-A0A842MFC1-F1
#
_entry.id   AF-A0A842MFC1-F1
#
_cell.length_a   1.000
_cell.length_b   1.000
_cell.length_c   1.000
_cell.angle_alpha   90.00
_cell.angle_beta   90.00
_cell.angle_gamma   90.00
#
_symmetry.space_group_name_H-M   'P 1'
#
loop_
_entity.id
_entity.type
_entity.pdbx_description
1 polymer ?
#
loop_
_entity_poly.entity_id
_entity_poly.type
_entity_poly.pdbx_seq_one_letter_code
_entity_poly.pdbx_strand_id
1 'polypeptide(L)'
;MSEIKKIEELNPASRSVDILAKVLEINPPREVSTKDGSQHRVSEVLVGDSTGCVLMSLWDSDVEKVQVGKSIWIRNGYISLFRGNMRLNTGRYGTIEPSEEEVIANTENNISNRSYDQKIPKFRPLFHDDSRRGRRRH
;
A
#
# COMPACT_ATOMS: atom_id res chain seq x y z
N MET A 1 -10.56 15.44 -13.84
CA MET A 1 -10.74 15.55 -12.38
C MET A 1 -10.47 14.17 -11.83
N SER A 2 -9.48 14.02 -10.96
CA SER A 2 -9.26 12.76 -10.25
C SER A 2 -10.40 12.55 -9.26
N GLU A 3 -10.93 11.32 -9.23
CA GLU A 3 -12.03 10.95 -8.34
C GLU A 3 -11.49 10.73 -6.93
N ILE A 4 -12.12 11.38 -5.95
CA ILE A 4 -11.80 11.17 -4.54
C ILE A 4 -12.39 9.82 -4.13
N LYS A 5 -11.55 8.93 -3.65
CA LYS A 5 -11.95 7.58 -3.27
C LYS A 5 -11.99 7.42 -1.75
N LYS A 6 -12.96 6.66 -1.26
CA LYS A 6 -13.09 6.31 0.16
C LYS A 6 -12.16 5.17 0.53
N ILE A 7 -11.74 5.14 1.80
CA ILE A 7 -10.82 4.12 2.29
C ILE A 7 -11.43 2.71 2.21
N GLU A 8 -12.72 2.54 2.53
CA GLU A 8 -13.36 1.23 2.51
C GLU A 8 -13.37 0.54 1.13
N GLU A 9 -13.36 1.35 0.06
CA GLU A 9 -13.41 0.93 -1.34
C GLU A 9 -12.03 0.54 -1.90
N LEU A 10 -10.97 0.72 -1.11
CA LEU A 10 -9.63 0.38 -1.53
C LEU A 10 -9.44 -1.13 -1.58
N ASN A 11 -8.79 -1.58 -2.66
CA ASN A 11 -8.46 -2.97 -2.89
C ASN A 11 -7.01 -3.07 -3.39
N PRO A 12 -6.42 -4.27 -3.47
CA PRO A 12 -5.03 -4.44 -3.90
C PRO A 12 -4.72 -3.98 -5.32
N ALA A 13 -5.73 -3.75 -6.16
CA ALA A 13 -5.58 -3.24 -7.52
C ALA A 13 -5.74 -1.70 -7.60
N SER A 14 -6.16 -1.03 -6.52
CA SER A 14 -6.34 0.42 -6.47
C SER A 14 -5.02 1.16 -6.73
N ARG A 15 -5.01 1.99 -7.77
CA ARG A 15 -3.91 2.85 -8.18
C ARG A 15 -4.45 4.23 -8.58
N SER A 16 -3.60 5.24 -8.51
CA SER A 16 -3.94 6.62 -8.85
C SER A 16 -5.19 7.11 -8.13
N VAL A 17 -5.27 6.82 -6.83
CA VAL A 17 -6.38 7.23 -5.98
C VAL A 17 -6.04 8.52 -5.26
N ASP A 18 -7.03 9.41 -5.17
CA ASP A 18 -6.96 10.61 -4.35
C ASP A 18 -7.81 10.40 -3.10
N ILE A 19 -7.24 10.64 -1.93
CA ILE A 19 -7.89 10.36 -0.64
C ILE A 19 -7.69 11.57 0.27
N LEU A 20 -8.76 11.98 0.95
CA LEU A 20 -8.69 12.89 2.09
C LEU A 20 -8.84 12.07 3.37
N ALA A 21 -7.81 12.08 4.22
CA ALA A 21 -7.80 11.30 5.45
C ALA A 21 -7.17 12.07 6.61
N LYS A 22 -7.60 11.75 7.83
CA LYS A 22 -7.01 12.22 9.08
C LYS A 22 -5.90 11.29 9.53
N VAL A 23 -4.79 11.87 9.97
CA VAL A 23 -3.68 11.15 10.60
C VAL A 23 -4.07 10.82 12.04
N LEU A 24 -4.04 9.52 12.37
CA LEU A 24 -4.44 9.00 13.67
C LEU A 24 -3.23 8.64 14.53
N GLU A 25 -2.22 8.02 13.92
CA GLU A 25 -1.03 7.56 14.61
C GLU A 25 0.16 7.58 13.66
N ILE A 26 1.34 7.95 14.16
CA ILE A 26 2.60 7.91 13.41
C ILE A 26 3.54 6.97 14.16
N ASN A 27 3.90 5.84 13.56
CA ASN A 27 4.87 4.92 14.13
C ASN A 27 6.29 5.48 14.01
N PRO A 28 7.19 5.14 14.95
CA PRO A 28 8.57 5.58 14.88
C PRO A 28 9.21 5.17 13.54
N PRO A 29 9.93 6.09 12.86
CA PRO A 29 10.59 5.79 11.61
C PRO A 29 11.67 4.72 11.82
N ARG A 30 11.75 3.77 10.90
CA ARG A 30 12.78 2.73 10.85
C ARG A 30 13.68 2.94 9.64
N GLU A 31 14.95 2.60 9.79
CA GLU A 31 15.90 2.64 8.69
C GLU A 31 15.84 1.35 7.87
N VAL A 32 15.83 1.50 6.55
CA VAL A 32 15.80 0.41 5.58
C VAL A 32 16.93 0.62 4.60
N SER A 33 17.82 -0.36 4.51
CA SER A 33 18.86 -0.41 3.47
C SER A 33 18.29 -0.99 2.19
N THR A 34 18.43 -0.27 1.08
CA THR A 34 18.10 -0.78 -0.25
C THR A 34 19.21 -1.69 -0.77
N LYS A 35 18.91 -2.44 -1.84
CA LYS A 35 19.89 -3.33 -2.49
C LYS A 35 21.12 -2.58 -3.01
N ASP A 36 20.95 -1.30 -3.30
CA ASP A 36 22.00 -0.42 -3.82
C ASP A 36 22.85 0.20 -2.69
N GLY A 37 22.60 -0.17 -1.44
CA GLY A 37 23.35 0.30 -0.27
C GLY A 37 22.90 1.64 0.30
N SER A 38 21.92 2.31 -0.32
CA SER A 38 21.34 3.54 0.20
C SER A 38 20.49 3.27 1.45
N GLN A 39 20.57 4.16 2.43
CA GLN A 39 19.72 4.12 3.62
C GLN A 39 18.53 5.04 3.41
N HIS A 40 17.33 4.50 3.62
CA HIS A 40 16.08 5.25 3.58
C HIS A 40 15.37 5.12 4.91
N ARG A 41 14.58 6.13 5.27
CA ARG A 41 13.72 6.09 6.45
C ARG A 41 12.30 5.78 6.00
N VAL A 42 11.65 4.84 6.67
CA VAL A 42 10.23 4.55 6.44
C VAL A 42 9.48 4.61 7.76
N SER A 43 8.34 5.30 7.77
CA SER A 43 7.41 5.29 8.89
C SER A 43 6.06 4.75 8.42
N GLU A 44 5.43 3.93 9.27
CA GLU A 44 4.05 3.51 9.07
C GLU A 44 3.13 4.47 9.80
N VAL A 45 2.15 5.03 9.09
CA VAL A 45 1.23 6.04 9.60
C VAL A 45 -0.18 5.51 9.46
N LEU A 46 -0.95 5.49 10.53
CA LEU A 46 -2.36 5.14 10.48
C LEU A 46 -3.15 6.38 10.05
N VAL A 47 -3.82 6.28 8.90
CA VAL A 47 -4.69 7.32 8.36
C VAL A 47 -6.10 6.79 8.22
N GLY A 48 -7.10 7.63 8.42
CA GLY A 48 -8.50 7.22 8.33
C GLY A 48 -9.46 8.30 7.86
N ASP A 49 -10.58 7.86 7.31
CA ASP A 49 -11.69 8.67 6.88
C ASP A 49 -12.98 8.15 7.54
N SER A 50 -14.13 8.73 7.18
CA SER A 50 -15.43 8.32 7.74
C SER A 50 -15.78 6.84 7.51
N THR A 51 -15.14 6.19 6.54
CA THR A 51 -15.45 4.83 6.10
C THR A 51 -14.50 3.79 6.71
N GLY A 52 -13.25 4.16 7.02
CA GLY A 52 -12.31 3.24 7.65
C GLY A 52 -10.91 3.83 7.81
N CYS A 53 -9.94 2.97 8.13
CA CYS A 53 -8.53 3.35 8.26
C CYS A 53 -7.56 2.40 7.54
N VAL A 54 -6.43 2.94 7.09
CA VAL A 54 -5.31 2.24 6.44
C VAL A 54 -4.00 2.58 7.13
N LEU A 55 -3.07 1.63 7.12
CA LEU A 55 -1.66 1.94 7.26
C LEU A 55 -1.10 2.50 5.95
N MET A 56 -0.46 3.66 6.04
CA MET A 56 0.26 4.32 4.96
C MET A 56 1.77 4.22 5.22
N SER A 57 2.58 3.91 4.20
CA SER A 57 4.04 3.95 4.31
C SER A 57 4.58 5.26 3.76
N LEU A 58 5.21 6.05 4.62
CA LEU A 58 5.87 7.31 4.27
C LEU A 58 7.38 7.14 4.24
N TRP A 59 8.03 7.77 3.27
CA TRP A 59 9.45 7.64 3.01
C TRP A 59 10.19 8.96 3.24
N ASP A 60 11.37 8.87 3.82
CA ASP A 60 12.33 9.97 3.98
C ASP A 60 11.68 11.26 4.52
N SER A 61 11.70 12.35 3.75
CA SER A 61 11.19 13.65 4.16
C SER A 61 9.65 13.73 4.20
N ASP A 62 8.94 12.77 3.62
CA ASP A 62 7.46 12.74 3.70
C ASP A 62 6.97 12.43 5.12
N VAL A 63 7.80 11.76 5.93
CA VAL A 63 7.49 11.48 7.34
C VAL A 63 7.33 12.77 8.14
N GLU A 64 8.07 13.81 7.80
CA GLU A 64 8.08 15.10 8.51
C GLU A 64 6.91 16.00 8.09
N LYS A 65 6.20 15.69 6.99
CA LYS A 65 5.09 16.48 6.46
C LYS A 65 3.75 16.19 7.15
N VAL A 66 3.67 15.11 7.92
CA VAL A 66 2.43 14.66 8.55
C VAL A 66 2.46 14.88 10.05
N GLN A 67 1.30 15.18 10.63
CA GLN A 67 1.15 15.39 12.07
C GLN A 67 -0.11 14.67 12.56
N VAL A 68 0.00 13.99 13.71
CA VAL A 68 -1.14 13.34 14.36
C VAL A 68 -2.26 14.34 14.62
N GLY A 69 -3.49 13.97 14.29
CA GLY A 69 -4.69 14.78 14.47
C GLY A 69 -5.00 15.74 13.32
N LYS A 70 -4.10 15.90 12.34
CA LYS A 70 -4.33 16.73 11.14
C LYS A 70 -4.86 15.91 9.98
N SER A 71 -5.59 16.57 9.09
CA SER A 71 -6.04 15.98 7.83
C SER A 71 -5.05 16.24 6.72
N ILE A 72 -4.93 15.29 5.81
CA ILE A 72 -4.02 15.33 4.68
C ILE A 72 -4.74 14.86 3.41
N TRP A 73 -4.40 15.52 2.30
CA TRP A 73 -4.67 15.08 0.95
C TRP A 73 -3.55 14.17 0.48
N ILE A 74 -3.92 12.96 0.09
CA ILE A 74 -3.04 11.98 -0.53
C ILE A 74 -3.43 11.93 -2.00
N ARG A 75 -2.57 12.41 -2.88
CA ARG A 75 -2.81 12.45 -4.32
C ARG A 75 -2.04 11.36 -5.03
N ASN A 76 -2.67 10.73 -6.01
CA ASN A 76 -2.08 9.69 -6.85
C ASN A 76 -1.42 8.55 -6.03
N GLY A 77 -2.12 8.13 -4.97
CA GLY A 77 -1.73 7.03 -4.12
C GLY A 77 -2.00 5.67 -4.78
N TYR A 78 -1.40 4.62 -4.22
CA TYR A 78 -1.65 3.24 -4.64
C TYR A 78 -1.60 2.28 -3.45
N ILE A 79 -2.31 1.16 -3.59
CA ILE A 79 -2.25 0.07 -2.61
C ILE A 79 -1.16 -0.92 -3.01
N SER A 80 -0.35 -1.30 -2.03
CA SER A 80 0.58 -2.41 -2.13
C SER A 80 0.28 -3.45 -1.05
N LEU A 81 0.70 -4.70 -1.27
CA LEU A 81 0.61 -5.75 -0.28
C LEU A 81 1.98 -5.93 0.39
N PHE A 82 2.05 -5.65 1.69
CA PHE A 82 3.20 -5.98 2.51
C PHE A 82 2.87 -7.19 3.38
N ARG A 83 3.56 -8.31 3.15
CA ARG A 83 3.29 -9.58 3.86
C ARG A 83 1.81 -9.99 3.85
N GLY A 84 1.14 -9.77 2.71
CA GLY A 84 -0.28 -10.13 2.53
C GLY A 84 -1.29 -9.04 2.90
N ASN A 85 -0.93 -7.99 3.64
CA ASN A 85 -1.92 -6.94 4.00
C ASN A 85 -1.68 -5.60 3.29
N MET A 86 -2.77 -4.85 3.11
CA MET A 86 -2.79 -3.61 2.33
C MET A 86 -2.08 -2.46 3.03
N ARG A 87 -1.16 -1.81 2.30
CA ARG A 87 -0.49 -0.55 2.66
C ARG A 87 -0.78 0.49 1.59
N LEU A 88 -1.15 1.70 2.01
CA LEU A 88 -1.26 2.85 1.13
C LEU A 88 0.12 3.50 0.95
N ASN A 89 0.51 3.76 -0.28
CA ASN A 89 1.79 4.38 -0.60
C ASN A 89 1.58 5.55 -1.58
N THR A 90 2.51 6.51 -1.56
CA THR A 90 2.65 7.53 -2.60
C THR A 90 3.71 7.08 -3.60
N GLY A 91 3.41 7.18 -4.90
CA GLY A 91 4.37 6.89 -5.96
C GLY A 91 5.27 8.09 -6.26
N ARG A 92 6.13 7.95 -7.28
CA ARG A 92 7.00 9.04 -7.78
C ARG A 92 6.23 10.34 -8.11
N TYR A 93 4.98 10.21 -8.53
CA TYR A 93 4.10 11.33 -8.89
C TYR A 93 2.98 11.52 -7.85
N GLY A 94 3.09 10.89 -6.68
CA GLY A 94 2.16 11.08 -5.58
C GLY A 94 2.60 12.25 -4.72
N THR A 95 1.64 13.01 -4.20
CA THR A 95 1.91 14.13 -3.29
C THR A 95 1.07 13.99 -2.02
N ILE A 96 1.59 14.56 -0.93
CA ILE A 96 0.92 14.66 0.35
C ILE A 96 0.84 16.13 0.69
N GLU A 97 -0.37 16.62 0.89
CA GLU A 97 -0.64 18.02 1.17
C GLU A 97 -1.47 18.13 2.46
N PRO A 98 -1.17 19.06 3.38
CA PRO A 98 -2.02 19.29 4.53
C PRO A 98 -3.39 19.82 4.10
N SER A 99 -4.43 19.42 4.80
CA SER A 99 -5.80 19.92 4.63
C SER A 99 -6.30 20.51 5.93
N GLU A 100 -7.05 21.60 5.84
CA GLU A 100 -7.78 22.20 6.97
C GLU A 100 -9.13 21.52 7.22
N GLU A 101 -9.57 20.63 6.32
CA GLU A 101 -10.84 19.92 6.47
C GLU A 101 -10.80 18.95 7.66
N GLU A 102 -11.75 19.06 8.59
CA GLU A 102 -11.86 18.11 9.69
C GLU A 102 -12.54 16.82 9.22
N VAL A 103 -11.76 15.74 9.17
CA VAL A 103 -12.28 14.40 8.85
C VAL A 103 -12.41 13.59 10.13
N ILE A 104 -13.59 13.02 10.35
CA ILE A 104 -13.82 12.04 11.41
C ILE A 104 -13.42 10.67 10.86
N ALA A 105 -12.42 10.04 11.47
CA ALA A 105 -11.95 8.73 11.05
C ALA A 105 -12.70 7.61 11.78
N ASN A 106 -13.10 6.57 11.05
CA ASN A 106 -13.60 5.33 11.63
C ASN A 106 -12.45 4.35 11.83
N THR A 107 -12.02 4.18 13.08
CA THR A 107 -10.96 3.24 13.48
C THR A 107 -11.40 1.78 13.56
N GLU A 108 -12.71 1.49 13.57
CA GLU A 108 -13.22 0.12 13.66
C GLU A 108 -13.00 -0.65 12.35
N ASN A 109 -13.09 0.05 11.21
CA ASN A 109 -12.91 -0.56 9.89
C ASN A 109 -11.47 -0.39 9.38
N ASN A 110 -10.53 -1.12 9.98
CA ASN A 110 -9.13 -1.12 9.53
C ASN A 110 -8.93 -2.06 8.34
N ILE A 111 -8.86 -1.49 7.14
CA ILE A 111 -8.68 -2.25 5.89
C ILE A 111 -7.26 -2.83 5.75
N SER A 112 -6.28 -2.31 6.49
CA SER A 112 -4.90 -2.84 6.47
C SER A 112 -4.77 -4.18 7.19
N ASN A 113 -5.78 -4.60 7.96
CA ASN A 113 -5.83 -5.94 8.55
C ASN A 113 -6.39 -7.00 7.59
N ARG A 114 -6.93 -6.59 6.42
CA ARG A 114 -7.39 -7.53 5.40
C ARG A 114 -6.19 -8.26 4.81
N SER A 115 -6.10 -9.56 5.07
CA SER A 115 -5.09 -10.44 4.49
C SER A 115 -5.55 -10.93 3.12
N TYR A 116 -4.73 -10.68 2.10
CA TYR A 116 -4.91 -11.21 0.76
C TYR A 116 -3.90 -12.32 0.56
N ASP A 117 -4.43 -13.51 0.30
CA ASP A 117 -3.64 -14.69 0.00
C ASP A 117 -2.84 -14.40 -1.27
N GLN A 118 -1.53 -14.22 -1.15
CA GLN A 118 -0.64 -14.16 -2.30
C GLN A 118 -0.62 -15.56 -2.91
N LYS A 119 -1.64 -15.90 -3.71
CA LYS A 119 -1.61 -17.09 -4.54
C LYS A 119 -0.44 -16.91 -5.49
N ILE A 120 0.74 -17.38 -5.08
CA ILE A 120 1.86 -17.63 -5.96
C ILE A 120 1.25 -18.42 -7.12
N PRO A 121 1.30 -17.92 -8.37
CA PRO A 121 0.83 -18.70 -9.49
C PRO A 121 1.53 -20.04 -9.41
N LYS A 122 0.79 -21.14 -9.22
CA LYS A 122 1.39 -22.48 -9.19
C LYS A 122 2.18 -22.61 -10.48
N PHE A 123 3.50 -22.67 -10.36
CA PHE A 123 4.41 -22.80 -11.50
C PHE A 123 3.93 -24.00 -12.33
N ARG A 124 3.36 -23.72 -13.49
CA ARG A 124 3.05 -24.74 -14.50
C ARG A 124 4.24 -24.74 -15.46
N PRO A 125 5.19 -25.67 -15.33
CA PRO A 125 6.22 -25.80 -16.33
C PRO A 125 5.56 -26.03 -17.69
N LEU A 126 5.90 -25.19 -18.67
CA LEU A 126 5.39 -25.26 -20.04
C LEU A 126 5.98 -26.46 -20.82
N PHE A 127 6.97 -27.14 -20.27
CA PHE A 127 7.60 -28.30 -20.88
C PHE A 127 6.99 -29.58 -20.29
N HIS A 128 6.06 -30.17 -21.02
CA HIS A 128 5.84 -31.62 -20.92
C HIS A 128 7.07 -32.28 -21.53
N ASP A 129 7.85 -32.96 -20.69
CA ASP A 129 8.92 -33.84 -21.13
C ASP A 129 8.30 -35.02 -21.91
N ASP A 130 8.10 -34.86 -23.22
CA ASP A 130 7.65 -35.92 -24.14
C ASP A 130 8.82 -36.79 -24.62
N SER A 131 9.78 -37.08 -23.74
CA SER A 131 10.92 -37.95 -24.08
C SER A 131 10.62 -39.45 -23.91
N ARG A 132 9.35 -39.86 -23.76
CA ARG A 132 8.96 -41.28 -23.59
C ARG A 132 8.23 -41.92 -24.78
N ARG A 133 8.47 -41.48 -26.01
CA ARG A 133 8.05 -42.24 -27.20
C ARG A 133 9.20 -42.41 -28.19
N GLY A 134 9.95 -43.50 -28.03
CA GLY A 134 10.90 -43.88 -29.06
C GLY A 134 11.84 -45.02 -28.69
N ARG A 135 11.31 -46.21 -28.35
CA ARG A 135 12.05 -47.47 -28.55
C ARG A 135 11.12 -48.68 -28.49
N ARG A 136 10.44 -48.94 -29.61
CA ARG A 136 10.14 -50.31 -30.04
C ARG A 136 10.70 -50.45 -31.46
N ARG A 137 11.84 -51.11 -31.58
CA ARG A 137 12.31 -51.70 -32.82
C ARG A 137 12.97 -53.05 -32.51
N HIS A 138 12.46 -54.05 -33.23
CA HIS A 138 12.85 -55.44 -33.41
C HIS A 138 12.68 -56.40 -32.23
#